data_AF-A0A8S3RGS8-F1
#
_entry.id   AF-A0A8S3RGS8-F1
#
_cell.length_a   1.000
_cell.length_b   1.000
_cell.length_c   1.000
_cell.angle_alpha   90.00
_cell.angle_beta   90.00
_cell.angle_gamma   90.00
#
_symmetry.space_group_name_H-M   'P 1'
#
loop_
_entity.id
_entity.type
_entity.pdbx_description
1 polymer ?
#
loop_
_entity_poly.entity_id
_entity_poly.type
_entity_poly.pdbx_seq_one_letter_code
_entity_poly.pdbx_strand_id
1 'polypeptide(L)'
;MSDDETTLSNFKTVETSKSVSARLSTYRGTISDTCLGEDALIYYEVNYTYSIRSKLVSFSSKDILEVGIAERSNVDKYSDAGASASGWSFNMFYRGVWFSRTRRFVYINARHNGSSKTSQRLFTTYAGEQLHGQLKIFINTRRNEFTVMHDDLKVYVFEDVKSNETLCPVFGVYNPDHVNVQLKILNSFNFSMYPW
;
A
#
# COMPACT_ATOMS: atom_id res chain seq x y z
N MET A 1 26.26 3.71 8.20
CA MET A 1 25.39 3.31 7.07
C MET A 1 24.22 4.28 7.13
N SER A 2 23.98 5.09 6.10
CA SER A 2 22.78 5.93 6.07
C SER A 2 21.61 5.01 5.77
N ASP A 3 20.65 4.94 6.69
CA ASP A 3 19.38 4.30 6.41
C ASP A 3 18.64 5.21 5.42
N ASP A 4 18.74 4.90 4.13
CA ASP A 4 17.99 5.60 3.09
C ASP A 4 16.50 5.32 3.30
N GLU A 5 15.83 6.23 4.02
CA GLU A 5 14.41 6.15 4.36
C GLU A 5 13.59 6.88 3.30
N THR A 6 12.65 6.17 2.67
CA THR A 6 11.69 6.80 1.75
C THR A 6 10.35 6.99 2.45
N THR A 7 9.82 8.22 2.40
CA THR A 7 8.53 8.57 3.01
C THR A 7 7.48 8.87 1.96
N LEU A 8 6.40 8.08 1.92
CA LEU A 8 5.21 8.37 1.13
C LEU A 8 4.10 8.91 2.04
N SER A 9 3.39 9.95 1.63
CA SER A 9 2.26 10.46 2.38
C SER A 9 1.14 10.95 1.49
N ASN A 10 -0.09 10.91 2.00
CA ASN A 10 -1.26 11.48 1.32
C ASN A 10 -1.57 12.90 1.81
N PHE A 11 -0.63 13.57 2.49
CA PHE A 11 -0.84 14.96 2.89
C PHE A 11 -1.01 15.81 1.63
N LYS A 12 -2.07 16.64 1.61
CA LYS A 12 -2.19 17.69 0.60
C LYS A 12 -1.04 18.67 0.81
N THR A 13 0.05 18.49 0.05
CA THR A 13 1.15 19.46 0.05
C THR A 13 0.67 20.74 -0.63
N VAL A 14 0.84 21.88 0.05
CA VAL A 14 0.73 23.19 -0.60
C VAL A 14 1.93 23.28 -1.54
N GLU A 15 1.67 23.18 -2.85
CA GLU A 15 2.73 23.12 -3.86
C GLU A 15 3.72 24.28 -3.72
N THR A 16 4.99 23.96 -3.47
CA THR A 16 6.12 24.81 -3.86
C THR A 16 6.90 24.05 -4.92
N SER A 17 7.01 24.69 -6.07
CA SER A 17 7.47 24.12 -7.34
C SER A 17 8.88 23.52 -7.27
N LYS A 18 9.05 22.32 -7.86
CA LYS A 18 10.12 21.96 -8.82
C LYS A 18 10.02 20.49 -9.28
N SER A 19 10.19 20.31 -10.60
CA SER A 19 10.23 19.07 -11.40
C SER A 19 9.18 18.00 -11.06
N VAL A 20 8.01 18.12 -11.67
CA VAL A 20 6.99 17.06 -11.67
C VAL A 20 7.44 15.96 -12.64
N SER A 21 8.03 14.89 -12.12
CA SER A 21 8.02 13.60 -12.84
C SER A 21 6.56 13.26 -13.17
N ALA A 22 6.31 12.65 -14.33
CA ALA A 22 4.94 12.40 -14.82
C ALA A 22 4.11 11.69 -13.74
N ARG A 23 3.14 12.43 -13.16
CA ARG A 23 2.23 11.89 -12.13
C ARG A 23 1.43 10.73 -12.73
N LEU A 24 1.26 9.67 -11.93
CA LEU A 24 0.35 8.57 -12.26
C LEU A 24 -1.09 9.10 -12.32
N SER A 25 -1.81 8.75 -13.38
CA SER A 25 -3.11 9.32 -13.70
C SER A 25 -4.24 8.70 -12.88
N THR A 26 -4.20 7.37 -12.70
CA THR A 26 -5.24 6.58 -12.04
C THR A 26 -4.75 6.01 -10.72
N TYR A 27 -3.55 5.43 -10.72
CA TYR A 27 -2.98 4.82 -9.52
C TYR A 27 -2.61 5.89 -8.50
N ARG A 28 -3.12 5.72 -7.29
CA ARG A 28 -2.91 6.66 -6.18
C ARG A 28 -1.76 6.15 -5.31
N GLY A 29 -0.54 6.28 -5.84
CA GLY A 29 0.68 5.79 -5.19
C GLY A 29 1.98 6.08 -5.93
N THR A 30 3.02 5.32 -5.60
CA THR A 30 4.33 5.32 -6.25
C THR A 30 4.71 3.91 -6.68
N ILE A 31 5.60 3.84 -7.67
CA ILE A 31 6.20 2.62 -8.20
C ILE A 31 7.71 2.74 -7.95
N SER A 32 8.32 1.68 -7.42
CA SER A 32 9.78 1.61 -7.27
C SER A 32 10.49 1.78 -8.60
N ASP A 33 11.59 2.52 -8.62
CA ASP A 33 12.43 2.65 -9.81
C ASP A 33 13.10 1.33 -10.16
N THR A 34 13.39 0.53 -9.14
CA THR A 34 13.99 -0.79 -9.28
C THR A 34 12.92 -1.87 -9.21
N CYS A 35 12.80 -2.65 -10.26
CA CYS A 35 11.89 -3.78 -10.34
C CYS A 35 12.61 -5.08 -9.94
N LEU A 36 11.84 -6.13 -9.64
CA LEU A 36 12.32 -7.40 -9.14
C LEU A 36 13.03 -8.18 -10.25
N GLY A 37 14.27 -8.61 -10.02
CA GLY A 37 14.95 -9.55 -10.91
C GLY A 37 14.36 -10.96 -10.81
N GLU A 38 14.70 -11.83 -11.78
CA GLU A 38 14.22 -13.23 -11.83
C GLU A 38 14.59 -14.05 -10.58
N ASP A 39 15.72 -13.72 -9.95
CA ASP A 39 16.31 -14.41 -8.80
C ASP A 39 16.30 -13.57 -7.50
N ALA A 40 15.40 -12.60 -7.40
CA ALA A 40 15.34 -11.71 -6.26
C ALA A 40 14.80 -12.40 -4.99
N LEU A 41 15.53 -12.19 -3.90
CA LEU A 41 15.10 -12.48 -2.53
C LEU A 41 15.13 -11.17 -1.74
N ILE A 42 13.95 -10.62 -1.48
CA ILE A 42 13.82 -9.24 -0.98
C ILE A 42 13.06 -9.25 0.34
N TYR A 43 13.58 -8.47 1.28
CA TYR A 43 12.94 -8.13 2.54
C TYR A 43 13.00 -6.62 2.77
N TYR A 44 11.86 -6.02 3.09
CA TYR A 44 11.78 -4.64 3.54
C TYR A 44 10.62 -4.45 4.51
N GLU A 45 10.71 -3.39 5.31
CA GLU A 45 9.70 -3.04 6.30
C GLU A 45 9.01 -1.74 5.89
N VAL A 46 7.71 -1.67 6.10
CA VAL A 46 6.93 -0.45 5.92
C VAL A 46 6.32 -0.09 7.26
N ASN A 47 6.91 0.91 7.90
CA ASN A 47 6.31 1.53 9.06
C ASN A 47 5.24 2.49 8.58
N TYR A 48 4.03 2.34 9.10
CA TYR A 48 2.95 3.25 8.78
C TYR A 48 2.46 3.98 10.01
N THR A 49 2.06 5.22 9.78
CA THR A 49 1.30 6.02 10.72
C THR A 49 0.02 6.43 10.04
N TYR A 50 -1.12 6.23 10.69
CA TYR A 50 -2.38 6.68 10.12
C TYR A 50 -3.34 7.23 11.18
N SER A 51 -4.16 8.19 10.77
CA SER A 51 -5.20 8.77 11.63
C SER A 51 -6.47 9.05 10.84
N ILE A 52 -7.62 8.64 11.38
CA ILE A 52 -8.93 8.89 10.78
C ILE A 52 -9.46 10.25 11.25
N ARG A 53 -9.91 11.09 10.32
CA ARG A 53 -10.57 12.37 10.65
C ARG A 53 -11.98 12.15 11.19
N SER A 54 -12.47 13.09 11.99
CA SER A 54 -13.73 12.98 12.75
C SER A 54 -15.02 12.81 11.92
N LYS A 55 -14.98 13.08 10.62
CA LYS A 55 -16.14 12.97 9.72
C LYS A 55 -15.90 11.96 8.60
N LEU A 56 -16.22 10.70 8.89
CA LEU A 56 -16.33 9.64 7.89
C LEU A 56 -17.80 9.34 7.58
N VAL A 57 -18.40 10.05 6.62
CA VAL A 57 -19.77 9.80 6.15
C VAL A 57 -19.68 9.08 4.82
N SER A 58 -19.94 7.76 4.81
CA SER A 58 -20.13 6.89 3.65
C SER A 58 -19.40 7.31 2.36
N PHE A 59 -18.15 6.89 2.21
CA PHE A 59 -17.37 7.15 0.98
C PHE A 59 -17.25 5.91 0.10
N SER A 60 -17.03 6.15 -1.19
CA SER A 60 -16.87 5.14 -2.24
C SER A 60 -15.58 4.32 -2.09
N SER A 61 -14.48 4.94 -1.63
CA SER A 61 -13.25 4.22 -1.26
C SER A 61 -13.06 4.21 0.26
N LYS A 62 -12.64 3.05 0.77
CA LYS A 62 -12.36 2.79 2.18
C LYS A 62 -10.89 2.45 2.42
N ASP A 63 -10.08 2.50 1.38
CA ASP A 63 -8.68 2.13 1.42
C ASP A 63 -7.87 3.18 2.19
N ILE A 64 -6.85 2.72 2.89
CA ILE A 64 -5.97 3.54 3.72
C ILE A 64 -4.61 3.58 3.04
N LEU A 65 -4.03 2.40 2.84
CA LEU A 65 -2.76 2.20 2.19
C LEU A 65 -2.75 0.89 1.42
N GLU A 66 -1.80 0.75 0.52
CA GLU A 66 -1.51 -0.48 -0.23
C GLU A 66 -0.02 -0.71 -0.27
N VAL A 67 0.39 -1.98 -0.13
CA VAL A 67 1.71 -2.46 -0.54
C VAL A 67 1.51 -3.58 -1.55
N GLY A 68 2.28 -3.59 -2.62
CA GLY A 68 2.10 -4.59 -3.66
C GLY A 68 3.27 -4.73 -4.60
N ILE A 69 3.07 -5.59 -5.58
CA ILE A 69 3.95 -5.79 -6.72
C ILE A 69 3.08 -5.84 -7.98
N ALA A 70 3.48 -5.13 -9.03
CA ALA A 70 2.75 -5.09 -10.28
C ALA A 70 3.67 -4.80 -11.46
N GLU A 71 3.24 -5.16 -12.67
CA GLU A 71 3.90 -4.71 -13.89
C GLU A 71 3.76 -3.18 -14.02
N ARG A 72 4.89 -2.50 -14.26
CA ARG A 72 4.93 -1.04 -14.39
C ARG A 72 4.00 -0.53 -15.50
N SER A 73 3.91 -1.27 -16.60
CA SER A 73 3.07 -0.95 -17.75
C SER A 73 1.56 -1.04 -17.46
N ASN A 74 1.17 -1.65 -16.34
CA ASN A 74 -0.23 -1.98 -16.07
C ASN A 74 -0.80 -1.33 -14.80
N VAL A 75 0.04 -0.96 -13.83
CA VAL A 75 -0.43 -0.41 -12.54
C VAL A 75 -1.26 0.87 -12.70
N ASP A 76 -0.89 1.80 -13.57
CA ASP A 76 -1.61 3.07 -13.74
C ASP A 76 -2.92 2.96 -14.54
N LYS A 77 -3.30 1.76 -14.98
CA LYS A 77 -4.60 1.51 -15.60
C LYS A 77 -5.71 1.29 -14.56
N TYR A 78 -5.34 1.12 -13.28
CA TYR A 78 -6.24 0.77 -12.20
C TYR A 78 -6.05 1.69 -10.99
N SER A 79 -7.07 1.78 -10.13
CA SER A 79 -7.02 2.57 -8.90
C SER A 79 -6.19 1.92 -7.79
N ASP A 80 -6.05 0.60 -7.83
CA ASP A 80 -5.26 -0.21 -6.91
C ASP A 80 -4.55 -1.33 -7.68
N ALA A 81 -3.39 -1.78 -7.19
CA ALA A 81 -2.56 -2.74 -7.91
C ALA A 81 -3.22 -4.12 -7.98
N GLY A 82 -3.95 -4.52 -6.93
CA GLY A 82 -4.67 -5.79 -6.87
C GLY A 82 -5.87 -5.90 -7.82
N ALA A 83 -6.29 -4.81 -8.45
CA ALA A 83 -7.32 -4.82 -9.49
C ALA A 83 -6.81 -5.40 -10.81
N SER A 84 -5.49 -5.36 -11.04
CA SER A 84 -4.85 -5.90 -12.24
C SER A 84 -4.68 -7.43 -12.18
N ALA A 85 -4.73 -8.08 -13.34
CA ALA A 85 -4.34 -9.49 -13.49
C ALA A 85 -2.83 -9.71 -13.35
N SER A 86 -2.02 -8.66 -13.53
CA SER A 86 -0.57 -8.68 -13.33
C SER A 86 -0.14 -7.89 -12.09
N GLY A 87 -1.03 -7.80 -11.09
CA GLY A 87 -0.77 -7.13 -9.83
C GLY A 87 -1.23 -7.96 -8.64
N TRP A 88 -0.41 -7.95 -7.58
CA TRP A 88 -0.69 -8.56 -6.29
C TRP A 88 -0.48 -7.50 -5.22
N SER A 89 -1.42 -7.39 -4.29
CA SER A 89 -1.36 -6.32 -3.30
C SER A 89 -2.01 -6.71 -1.99
N PHE A 90 -1.66 -5.93 -0.98
CA PHE A 90 -2.23 -5.95 0.35
C PHE A 90 -2.74 -4.55 0.65
N ASN A 91 -4.06 -4.41 0.73
CA ASN A 91 -4.71 -3.13 0.97
C ASN A 91 -5.21 -3.14 2.41
N MET A 92 -4.82 -2.12 3.18
CA MET A 92 -5.49 -1.84 4.44
C MET A 92 -6.67 -0.93 4.19
N PHE A 93 -7.81 -1.24 4.78
CA PHE A 93 -9.05 -0.50 4.58
C PHE A 93 -9.90 -0.50 5.85
N TYR A 94 -10.78 0.49 6.00
CA TYR A 94 -11.67 0.56 7.15
C TYR A 94 -13.12 0.16 6.82
N ARG A 95 -13.82 -0.43 7.78
CA ARG A 95 -15.28 -0.61 7.73
C ARG A 95 -15.94 0.18 8.86
N GLY A 96 -16.98 0.93 8.51
CA GLY A 96 -17.85 1.60 9.47
C GLY A 96 -18.64 0.60 10.29
N VAL A 97 -18.84 0.90 11.57
CA VAL A 97 -19.79 0.17 12.43
C VAL A 97 -21.14 0.89 12.32
N TRP A 98 -22.19 0.17 11.91
CA TRP A 98 -23.51 0.74 11.58
C TRP A 98 -24.06 1.72 12.62
N PHE A 99 -23.80 1.46 13.91
CA PHE A 99 -24.30 2.27 15.03
C PHE A 99 -23.27 3.22 15.64
N SER A 100 -22.07 3.37 15.07
CA SER A 100 -21.02 4.23 15.63
C SER A 100 -20.47 5.21 14.61
N ARG A 101 -20.62 6.51 14.91
CA ARG A 101 -20.04 7.59 14.10
C ARG A 101 -18.52 7.66 14.23
N THR A 102 -17.94 7.14 15.31
CA THR A 102 -16.51 7.28 15.62
C THR A 102 -15.74 5.98 15.51
N ARG A 103 -16.35 4.83 15.84
CA ARG A 103 -15.66 3.52 15.84
C ARG A 103 -15.53 2.94 14.45
N ARG A 104 -14.34 2.46 14.10
CA ARG A 104 -14.03 1.78 12.83
C ARG A 104 -13.27 0.48 13.09
N PHE A 105 -13.48 -0.49 12.22
CA PHE A 105 -12.65 -1.69 12.16
C PHE A 105 -11.71 -1.58 10.98
N VAL A 106 -10.42 -1.80 11.21
CA VAL A 106 -9.42 -1.84 10.15
C VAL A 106 -9.13 -3.28 9.79
N TYR A 107 -9.06 -3.52 8.49
CA TYR A 107 -8.80 -4.81 7.89
C TYR A 107 -7.63 -4.69 6.93
N ILE A 108 -6.94 -5.80 6.70
CA ILE A 108 -6.02 -5.99 5.60
C ILE A 108 -6.58 -7.05 4.65
N ASN A 109 -6.48 -6.79 3.36
CA ASN A 109 -7.01 -7.64 2.30
C ASN A 109 -5.92 -7.94 1.29
N ALA A 110 -5.65 -9.21 1.04
CA ALA A 110 -4.79 -9.61 -0.07
C ALA A 110 -5.64 -9.64 -1.35
N ARG A 111 -5.27 -8.84 -2.36
CA ARG A 111 -6.02 -8.67 -3.61
C ARG A 111 -5.18 -9.03 -4.83
N HIS A 112 -5.83 -9.70 -5.78
CA HIS A 112 -5.26 -10.03 -7.08
C HIS A 112 -6.39 -10.23 -8.10
N ASN A 113 -6.20 -9.70 -9.32
CA ASN A 113 -7.16 -9.80 -10.41
C ASN A 113 -8.59 -9.38 -10.01
N GLY A 114 -8.70 -8.22 -9.37
CA GLY A 114 -9.97 -7.65 -8.90
C GLY A 114 -10.61 -8.38 -7.73
N SER A 115 -10.02 -9.48 -7.26
CA SER A 115 -10.61 -10.37 -6.26
C SER A 115 -9.88 -10.30 -4.92
N SER A 116 -10.65 -10.35 -3.82
CA SER A 116 -10.11 -10.57 -2.48
C SER A 116 -9.77 -12.05 -2.29
N LYS A 117 -8.55 -12.34 -1.82
CA LYS A 117 -8.08 -13.69 -1.48
C LYS A 117 -8.18 -13.96 0.02
N THR A 118 -8.00 -12.93 0.84
CA THR A 118 -8.24 -12.97 2.28
C THR A 118 -8.70 -11.60 2.78
N SER A 119 -9.36 -11.56 3.93
CA SER A 119 -9.71 -10.31 4.61
C SER A 119 -9.63 -10.50 6.11
N GLN A 120 -8.54 -10.05 6.72
CA GLN A 120 -8.28 -10.19 8.14
C GLN A 120 -8.51 -8.87 8.86
N ARG A 121 -9.22 -8.90 9.99
CA ARG A 121 -9.34 -7.73 10.87
C ARG A 121 -8.03 -7.54 11.62
N LEU A 122 -7.49 -6.34 11.59
CA LEU A 122 -6.28 -5.97 12.32
C LEU A 122 -6.64 -5.45 13.72
N PHE A 123 -7.36 -4.32 13.78
CA PHE A 123 -7.68 -3.67 15.05
C PHE A 123 -8.95 -2.81 14.96
N THR A 124 -9.33 -2.24 16.10
CA THR A 124 -10.38 -1.23 16.21
C THR A 124 -9.72 0.13 16.39
N THR A 125 -10.29 1.16 15.79
CA THR A 125 -9.83 2.54 15.96
C THR A 125 -11.02 3.48 16.13
N TYR A 126 -10.76 4.67 16.64
CA TYR A 126 -11.71 5.76 16.74
C TYR A 126 -11.25 6.97 15.94
N ALA A 127 -12.21 7.74 15.43
CA ALA A 127 -11.95 9.03 14.80
C ALA A 127 -11.13 9.95 15.74
N GLY A 128 -10.05 10.52 15.20
CA GLY A 128 -9.09 11.35 15.94
C GLY A 128 -7.91 10.58 16.54
N GLU A 129 -7.96 9.25 16.59
CA GLU A 129 -6.81 8.46 17.04
C GLU A 129 -5.74 8.38 15.95
N GLN A 130 -4.49 8.45 16.40
CA GLN A 130 -3.33 8.15 15.59
C GLN A 130 -2.83 6.76 15.97
N LEU A 131 -2.59 5.93 14.96
CA LEU A 131 -2.12 4.58 15.12
C LEU A 131 -0.85 4.37 14.32
N HIS A 132 -0.01 3.49 14.85
CA HIS A 132 1.24 3.07 14.26
C HIS A 132 1.21 1.56 14.10
N GLY A 133 1.89 1.07 13.07
CA GLY A 133 2.13 -0.35 12.91
C GLY A 133 3.15 -0.60 11.83
N GLN A 134 3.45 -1.88 11.63
CA GLN A 134 4.48 -2.29 10.70
C GLN A 134 3.96 -3.39 9.78
N LEU A 135 4.28 -3.25 8.49
CA LEU A 135 4.20 -4.34 7.54
C LEU A 135 5.61 -4.85 7.25
N LYS A 136 5.79 -6.17 7.30
CA LYS A 136 7.01 -6.84 6.86
C LYS A 136 6.73 -7.53 5.55
N ILE A 137 7.50 -7.18 4.52
CA ILE A 137 7.31 -7.67 3.17
C ILE A 137 8.45 -8.62 2.84
N PHE A 138 8.09 -9.80 2.34
CA PHE A 138 9.03 -10.77 1.84
C PHE A 138 8.62 -11.22 0.43
N ILE A 139 9.55 -11.12 -0.51
CA ILE A 139 9.36 -11.52 -1.90
C ILE A 139 10.45 -12.50 -2.29
N ASN A 140 10.04 -13.65 -2.83
CA ASN A 140 10.94 -14.67 -3.33
C ASN A 140 10.51 -15.04 -4.76
N THR A 141 11.16 -14.47 -5.76
CA THR A 141 10.80 -14.68 -7.17
C THR A 141 11.13 -16.09 -7.64
N ARG A 142 12.17 -16.72 -7.09
CA ARG A 142 12.50 -18.14 -7.37
C ARG A 142 11.36 -19.08 -6.97
N ARG A 143 10.68 -18.78 -5.87
CA ARG A 143 9.52 -19.54 -5.39
C ARG A 143 8.18 -18.98 -5.87
N ASN A 144 8.18 -17.85 -6.59
CA ASN A 144 6.97 -17.12 -6.96
C ASN A 144 6.09 -16.80 -5.74
N GLU A 145 6.73 -16.39 -4.63
CA GLU A 145 6.06 -16.10 -3.36
C GLU A 145 6.10 -14.61 -3.04
N PHE A 146 4.95 -14.07 -2.63
CA PHE A 146 4.84 -12.73 -2.04
C PHE A 146 4.09 -12.80 -0.72
N THR A 147 4.81 -12.55 0.37
CA THR A 147 4.32 -12.66 1.74
C THR A 147 4.27 -11.30 2.40
N VAL A 148 3.20 -11.05 3.16
CA VAL A 148 3.10 -9.91 4.06
C VAL A 148 2.74 -10.38 5.46
N MET A 149 3.42 -9.78 6.44
CA MET A 149 3.11 -9.90 7.85
C MET A 149 2.73 -8.53 8.41
N HIS A 150 1.84 -8.51 9.39
CA HIS A 150 1.43 -7.32 10.13
C HIS A 150 1.73 -7.57 11.60
N ASP A 151 2.58 -6.74 12.21
CA ASP A 151 3.02 -6.86 13.61
C ASP A 151 3.39 -8.31 14.00
N ASP A 152 4.29 -8.93 13.21
CA ASP A 152 4.76 -10.32 13.34
C ASP A 152 3.72 -11.44 13.10
N LEU A 153 2.47 -11.08 12.78
CA LEU A 153 1.46 -12.04 12.37
C LEU A 153 1.43 -12.16 10.85
N LYS A 154 1.62 -13.38 10.33
CA LYS A 154 1.48 -13.67 8.91
C LYS A 154 0.05 -13.39 8.45
N VAL A 155 -0.10 -12.46 7.49
CA VAL A 155 -1.40 -12.09 6.93
C VAL A 155 -1.77 -13.05 5.81
N TYR A 156 -0.90 -13.16 4.80
CA TYR A 156 -1.12 -14.03 3.64
C TYR A 156 0.19 -14.26 2.89
N VAL A 157 0.19 -15.34 2.11
CA VAL A 157 1.22 -15.65 1.11
C VAL A 157 0.49 -15.81 -0.21
N PHE A 158 0.84 -15.00 -1.19
CA PHE A 158 0.54 -15.33 -2.58
C PHE A 158 1.55 -16.36 -3.05
N GLU A 159 1.03 -17.49 -3.51
CA GLU A 159 1.77 -18.50 -4.27
C GLU A 159 1.53 -18.25 -5.77
N ASP A 160 2.44 -18.73 -6.62
CA ASP A 160 2.36 -18.60 -8.08
C ASP A 160 2.29 -17.13 -8.59
N VAL A 161 3.02 -16.23 -7.93
CA VAL A 161 3.24 -14.86 -8.40
C VAL A 161 4.10 -14.88 -9.67
N LYS A 162 3.46 -14.91 -10.83
CA LYS A 162 4.12 -14.95 -12.15
C LYS A 162 3.51 -13.93 -13.09
N SER A 163 4.38 -13.23 -13.82
CA SER A 163 3.99 -12.22 -14.79
C SER A 163 4.81 -12.34 -16.06
N ASN A 164 4.32 -11.74 -17.16
CA ASN A 164 5.03 -11.74 -18.43
C ASN A 164 6.10 -10.65 -18.49
N GLU A 165 5.98 -9.62 -17.65
CA GLU A 165 6.96 -8.56 -17.50
C GLU A 165 7.55 -8.53 -16.08
N THR A 166 8.60 -7.74 -15.91
CA THR A 166 9.23 -7.51 -14.61
C THR A 166 8.25 -6.84 -13.66
N LEU A 167 8.07 -7.45 -12.48
CA LEU A 167 7.24 -6.91 -11.42
C LEU A 167 8.00 -5.84 -10.65
N CYS A 168 7.33 -4.74 -10.31
CA CYS A 168 7.92 -3.64 -9.53
C CYS A 168 7.16 -3.49 -8.22
N PRO A 169 7.84 -3.25 -7.09
CA PRO A 169 7.17 -2.83 -5.86
C PRO A 169 6.34 -1.56 -6.06
N VAL A 170 5.14 -1.54 -5.48
CA VAL A 170 4.21 -0.41 -5.54
C VAL A 170 3.65 -0.11 -4.17
N PHE A 171 3.41 1.18 -3.91
CA PHE A 171 2.94 1.68 -2.61
C PHE A 171 1.84 2.70 -2.84
N GLY A 172 0.66 2.44 -2.29
CA GLY A 172 -0.50 3.30 -2.39
C GLY A 172 -0.83 3.98 -1.07
N VAL A 173 -1.25 5.24 -1.12
CA VAL A 173 -1.84 5.95 0.02
C VAL A 173 -3.11 6.65 -0.45
N TYR A 174 -4.21 6.43 0.26
CA TYR A 174 -5.54 6.75 -0.26
C TYR A 174 -6.31 7.70 0.66
N ASN A 175 -7.42 8.22 0.15
CA ASN A 175 -8.42 8.99 0.88
C ASN A 175 -7.85 10.18 1.70
N PRO A 176 -7.08 11.09 1.08
CA PRO A 176 -6.41 12.22 1.75
C PRO A 176 -7.37 13.20 2.45
N ASP A 177 -8.64 13.22 2.04
CA ASP A 177 -9.67 14.06 2.67
C ASP A 177 -10.11 13.54 4.03
N HIS A 178 -9.85 12.28 4.33
CA HIS A 178 -10.48 11.53 5.41
C HIS A 178 -9.49 10.83 6.33
N VAL A 179 -8.34 10.44 5.80
CA VAL A 179 -7.29 9.75 6.53
C VAL A 179 -5.99 10.48 6.25
N ASN A 180 -5.21 10.71 7.29
CA ASN A 180 -3.81 11.07 7.10
C ASN A 180 -3.01 9.77 7.18
N VAL A 181 -2.18 9.52 6.18
CA VAL A 181 -1.34 8.31 6.09
C VAL A 181 0.07 8.74 5.75
N GLN A 182 1.02 8.18 6.49
CA GLN A 182 2.43 8.25 6.19
C GLN A 182 3.00 6.83 6.19
N LEU A 183 3.68 6.46 5.12
CA LEU A 183 4.49 5.25 5.01
C LEU A 183 5.95 5.64 5.05
N LYS A 184 6.74 4.88 5.80
CA LYS A 184 8.18 4.95 5.87
C LYS A 184 8.71 3.58 5.46
N ILE A 185 9.34 3.53 4.31
CA ILE A 185 9.90 2.30 3.74
C ILE A 185 11.34 2.21 4.19
N LEU A 186 11.64 1.16 4.96
CA LEU A 186 12.97 0.87 5.49
C LEU A 186 13.65 -0.16 4.59
N ASN A 187 14.85 0.18 4.11
CA ASN A 187 15.74 -0.49 3.15
C ASN A 187 15.80 0.14 1.75
N SER A 188 17.01 0.06 1.19
CA SER A 188 17.58 0.74 0.02
C SER A 188 16.93 0.41 -1.33
N PHE A 189 15.66 0.76 -1.50
CA PHE A 189 15.07 0.94 -2.82
C PHE A 189 15.08 2.42 -3.17
N ASN A 190 15.56 2.76 -4.38
CA ASN A 190 15.31 4.07 -4.96
C ASN A 190 13.87 4.10 -5.50
N PHE A 191 13.10 5.11 -5.09
CA PHE A 191 11.72 5.31 -5.53
C PHE A 191 11.58 6.64 -6.27
N SER A 192 10.91 6.62 -7.43
CA SER A 192 10.36 7.84 -8.01
C SER A 192 9.12 8.24 -7.22
N MET A 193 9.30 9.12 -6.25
CA MET A 193 8.15 9.71 -5.54
C MET A 193 7.41 10.66 -6.46
N TYR A 194 6.09 10.45 -6.60
CA TYR A 194 5.21 11.36 -7.33
C TYR A 194 4.46 12.23 -6.31
N PRO A 195 4.70 13.55 -6.30
CA PRO A 195 3.97 14.46 -5.41
C PRO A 195 2.50 14.50 -5.80
N TRP A 196 1.65 14.68 -4.79
CA TRP A 196 0.18 14.75 -4.91
C TRP A 196 -0.30 16.19 -5.09
#